data_AF-A0A355SCQ3-F1
#
_entry.id   AF-A0A355SCQ3-F1
#
_cell.length_a   1.000
_cell.length_b   1.000
_cell.length_c   1.000
_cell.angle_alpha   90.00
_cell.angle_beta   90.00
_cell.angle_gamma   90.00
#
_symmetry.space_group_name_H-M   'P 1'
#
loop_
_entity.id
_entity.type
_entity.pdbx_description
1 polymer ?
#
loop_
_entity_poly.entity_id
_entity_poly.type
_entity_poly.pdbx_seq_one_letter_code
_entity_poly.pdbx_strand_id
1 'polypeptide(L)' 'MFDNLSALEIIKLLMPLLIIQLALMIFSMYRLFKDKVKYLPKWAWFLIILLGEIIGPLVFLIFGREKD' A
#
# COMPACT_ATOMS: atom_id res chain seq x y z
N MET A 1 -8.22 -17.60 -25.48
CA MET A 1 -8.86 -18.19 -24.27
C MET A 1 -9.41 -17.11 -23.34
N PHE A 2 -8.86 -15.88 -23.33
CA PHE A 2 -9.35 -14.76 -22.53
C PHE A 2 -10.18 -13.73 -23.33
N ASP A 3 -10.41 -13.99 -24.62
CA ASP A 3 -10.98 -13.04 -25.58
C ASP A 3 -12.48 -12.72 -25.33
N ASN A 4 -13.14 -13.47 -24.45
CA ASN A 4 -14.53 -13.26 -24.04
C ASN A 4 -14.67 -12.64 -22.64
N LEU A 5 -13.56 -12.32 -21.96
CA LEU A 5 -13.63 -11.72 -20.64
C LEU A 5 -14.12 -10.28 -20.74
N SER A 6 -15.33 -10.03 -20.24
CA SER A 6 -15.85 -8.68 -20.11
C SER A 6 -15.05 -7.90 -19.07
N ALA A 7 -14.93 -6.57 -19.22
CA ALA A 7 -14.17 -5.73 -18.27
C ALA A 7 -14.57 -5.96 -16.79
N LEU A 8 -15.84 -6.29 -16.55
CA LEU A 8 -16.37 -6.63 -15.22
C LEU A 8 -15.75 -7.90 -14.62
N GLU A 9 -15.45 -8.91 -15.43
CA GLU A 9 -14.88 -10.18 -14.96
C GLU A 9 -13.41 -10.01 -14.57
N ILE A 10 -12.68 -9.19 -15.32
CA ILE A 10 -11.29 -8.82 -15.02
C ILE A 10 -11.23 -8.07 -13.68
N ILE A 11 -12.13 -7.10 -13.46
CA ILE A 11 -12.23 -6.38 -12.19
C ILE A 11 -12.56 -7.33 -11.04
N LYS A 12 -13.48 -8.28 -11.24
CA LYS A 12 -13.89 -9.24 -10.21
C LYS A 12 -12.75 -10.18 -9.81
N LEU A 13 -11.87 -10.53 -10.75
CA LEU A 13 -10.67 -11.32 -10.50
C LEU A 13 -9.59 -10.53 -9.74
N LEU A 14 -9.44 -9.23 -10.05
CA LEU A 14 -8.48 -8.34 -9.38
C LEU A 14 -8.99 -7.77 -8.05
N MET A 15 -10.30 -7.84 -7.79
CA MET A 15 -10.97 -7.35 -6.59
C MET A 15 -10.25 -7.74 -5.27
N PRO A 16 -9.89 -9.01 -5.01
CA PRO A 16 -9.17 -9.38 -3.79
C PRO A 16 -7.80 -8.69 -3.67
N LEU A 17 -7.07 -8.54 -4.78
CA LEU A 17 -5.78 -7.86 -4.80
C LEU A 17 -5.94 -6.38 -4.46
N LEU A 18 -6.94 -5.71 -5.07
CA LEU A 18 -7.25 -4.31 -4.79
C LEU A 18 -7.65 -4.08 -3.34
N ILE A 19 -8.45 -4.99 -2.75
CA ILE A 19 -8.83 -4.91 -1.33
C ILE A 19 -7.60 -4.99 -0.43
N ILE A 20 -6.69 -5.95 -0.69
CA ILE A 20 -5.46 -6.11 0.11
C ILE A 20 -4.57 -4.88 -0.05
N GLN A 21 -4.39 -4.38 -1.26
CA GLN A 21 -3.61 -3.19 -1.56
C GLN A 21 -4.14 -1.96 -0.82
N LEU A 22 -5.46 -1.70 -0.90
CA LEU A 22 -6.09 -0.59 -0.19
C LEU A 22 -5.99 -0.75 1.32
N ALA A 23 -6.24 -1.95 1.85
CA ALA A 23 -6.11 -2.23 3.28
C ALA A 23 -4.67 -1.98 3.77
N LEU A 24 -3.66 -2.42 3.01
CA LEU A 24 -2.25 -2.24 3.34
C LEU A 24 -1.85 -0.77 3.29
N MET A 25 -2.32 -0.03 2.29
CA MET A 25 -2.09 1.41 2.15
C MET A 25 -2.70 2.19 3.33
N ILE A 26 -3.98 1.97 3.64
CA ILE A 26 -4.68 2.62 4.76
C ILE A 26 -3.98 2.28 6.08
N PHE A 27 -3.64 1.01 6.30
CA PHE A 27 -2.94 0.57 7.51
C PHE A 27 -1.57 1.24 7.66
N SER A 28 -0.84 1.38 6.57
CA SER A 28 0.47 2.04 6.55
C SER A 28 0.35 3.53 6.82
N MET A 29 -0.63 4.21 6.22
CA MET A 29 -0.93 5.62 6.50
C MET A 29 -1.31 5.83 7.98
N TYR A 30 -2.19 4.99 8.52
CA TYR A 30 -2.57 5.07 9.92
C TYR A 30 -1.33 4.96 10.84
N ARG A 31 -0.43 4.02 10.53
CA ARG A 31 0.82 3.85 11.29
C ARG A 31 1.85 4.95 11.03
N LEU A 32 1.85 5.60 9.87
CA LEU A 32 2.68 6.76 9.58
C LEU A 32 2.36 7.96 10.50
N PHE A 33 1.07 8.15 10.81
CA PHE A 33 0.65 9.21 11.73
C PHE A 33 0.92 8.84 13.19
N LYS A 34 0.69 7.58 13.55
CA LYS A 34 0.80 7.08 14.93
C LYS A 34 2.24 6.83 15.38
N ASP A 35 3.04 6.17 14.56
CA ASP A 35 4.38 5.71 14.91
C ASP A 35 5.42 6.81 14.58
N LYS A 36 6.59 6.74 15.23
CA LYS A 36 7.74 7.57 14.85
C LYS A 36 8.37 6.99 13.58
N VAL A 37 8.71 7.90 12.66
CA VAL A 37 9.31 7.52 11.38
C VAL A 37 10.83 7.50 11.48
N LYS A 38 11.45 6.54 10.80
CA LYS A 38 12.91 6.37 10.73
C LYS A 38 13.42 6.65 9.32
N TYR A 39 14.69 7.06 9.20
CA TYR A 39 15.45 7.34 7.96
C TYR A 39 14.99 8.55 7.13
N LEU A 40 13.68 8.78 7.01
CA LEU A 40 13.10 9.82 6.17
C LEU A 40 12.00 10.59 6.94
N PRO A 41 11.74 11.86 6.57
CA PRO A 41 10.66 12.64 7.18
C PRO A 41 9.28 12.06 6.83
N LYS A 42 8.27 12.35 7.66
CA LYS A 42 6.89 11.81 7.51
C LYS A 42 6.31 12.06 6.11
N TRP A 43 6.57 13.23 5.52
CA TRP A 43 6.07 13.58 4.18
C TRP A 43 6.70 12.74 3.06
N ALA A 44 7.97 12.36 3.19
CA ALA A 44 8.65 11.53 2.20
C ALA A 44 8.10 10.10 2.23
N TRP A 45 7.86 9.56 3.44
CA TRP A 45 7.21 8.26 3.60
C TRP A 45 5.77 8.25 3.08
N PHE A 46 5.02 9.34 3.26
CA PHE A 46 3.70 9.51 2.67
C PHE A 46 3.76 9.40 1.13
N LEU A 47 4.72 10.08 0.50
CA LEU A 47 4.92 10.02 -0.94
C LEU A 47 5.27 8.60 -1.42
N ILE A 48 6.13 7.90 -0.68
CA ILE A 48 6.52 6.51 -0.99
C ILE A 48 5.32 5.57 -0.90
N ILE A 49 4.49 5.70 0.13
CA ILE A 49 3.27 4.88 0.28
C ILE A 49 2.30 5.16 -0.87
N LEU A 50 2.14 6.42 -1.27
CA LEU A 50 1.21 6.83 -2.31
C LEU A 50 1.65 6.40 -3.72
N LEU A 51 2.95 6.54 -4.03
CA LEU A 51 3.50 6.27 -5.37
C LEU A 51 4.01 4.83 -5.54
N GLY A 52 4.32 4.14 -4.44
CA GLY A 52 4.90 2.81 -4.44
C GLY A 52 3.89 1.67 -4.48
N GLU A 53 2.59 1.97 -4.61
CA GLU A 53 1.48 1.00 -4.66
C GLU A 53 1.52 -0.02 -3.52
N ILE A 54 1.91 -1.27 -3.78
CA ILE A 54 2.05 -2.31 -2.75
C ILE A 54 3.44 -2.24 -2.10
N ILE A 55 4.47 -1.93 -2.88
CA ILE A 55 5.88 -1.92 -2.42
C ILE A 55 6.12 -0.77 -1.44
N GLY A 56 5.57 0.42 -1.72
CA GLY A 56 5.71 1.60 -0.86
C GLY A 56 5.28 1.36 0.60
N PRO A 57 4.02 0.98 0.84
CA PRO A 57 3.54 0.63 2.17
C PRO A 57 4.27 -0.56 2.79
N LEU A 58 4.65 -1.59 2.02
CA LEU A 58 5.49 -2.68 2.54
C LEU A 58 6.85 -2.19 3.08
N VAL A 59 7.55 -1.36 2.30
CA VAL A 59 8.86 -0.81 2.70
C VAL A 59 8.71 0.08 3.94
N PHE A 60 7.67 0.91 3.99
CA PHE A 60 7.36 1.72 5.17
C PHE A 60 7.10 0.84 6.41
N LEU A 61 6.27 -0.20 6.28
CA LEU A 61 5.95 -1.09 7.40
C LEU A 61 7.18 -1.84 7.92
N ILE A 62 8.09 -2.26 7.04
CA ILE A 62 9.27 -3.05 7.41
C ILE A 62 10.39 -2.16 7.96
N PHE A 63 10.71 -1.06 7.25
CA PHE A 63 11.90 -0.24 7.52
C PHE A 63 11.59 1.18 8.00
N GLY A 64 10.46 1.75 7.59
CA GLY A 64 10.15 3.17 7.82
C GLY A 64 9.67 3.52 9.23
N ARG A 65 9.45 2.52 10.09
CA ARG A 65 8.98 2.72 11.46
C ARG A 65 10.07 2.39 12.46
N GLU A 66 10.14 3.21 13.49
CA GLU A 66 10.87 2.88 14.70
C GLU A 66 10.07 1.79 15.44
N LYS A 67 10.64 0.58 15.52
CA LYS A 67 10.13 -0.46 16.40
C LYS A 67 10.81 -0.21 17.74
N ASP A 68 10.03 0.12 18.75
CA ASP A 68 10.50 0.11 20.14
C ASP A 68 11.05 -1.28 20.49
#